data_AF-G3QEP6-F1
#
_entry.id   AF-G3QEP6-F1
#
_cell.length_a   1.000
_cell.length_b   1.000
_cell.length_c   1.000
_cell.angle_alpha   90.00
_cell.angle_beta   90.00
_cell.angle_gamma   90.00
#
_symmetry.space_group_name_H-M   'P 1'
#
loop_
_entity.id
_entity.type
_entity.pdbx_description
1 polymer ?
#
loop_
_entity_poly.entity_id
_entity_poly.type
_entity_poly.pdbx_seq_one_letter_code
_entity_poly.pdbx_strand_id
1 'polypeptide(L)'
;MQDAHLSCLSPTKWSSVSSADSTEKSASGAGTRNLPFNWICMAYYESGYNTTAQTVLDDGSIDYGIFQINSFAWCRRGKLKENNHCHVACSDLITDDLTDAIICAKKIVKETQGMNYWQGWKKHCEGRDLSEWKKGCEVS
;
A
#
# COMPACT_ATOMS: atom_id res chain seq x y z
N MET A 1 17.77 8.05 -1.53
CA MET A 1 16.76 7.31 -0.77
C MET A 1 17.22 7.12 0.67
N GLN A 2 17.28 8.18 1.47
CA GLN A 2 17.54 8.05 2.92
C GLN A 2 16.31 7.46 3.64
N ASP A 3 15.12 7.60 3.06
CA ASP A 3 13.84 7.18 3.67
C ASP A 3 13.46 5.72 3.42
N ALA A 4 14.10 5.03 2.47
CA ALA A 4 13.97 3.58 2.30
C ALA A 4 14.54 2.81 3.50
N HIS A 5 15.51 3.41 4.20
CA HIS A 5 16.07 2.86 5.43
C HIS A 5 15.03 2.83 6.56
N LEU A 6 14.22 3.90 6.70
CA LEU A 6 13.19 4.03 7.74
C LEU A 6 12.04 3.02 7.57
N SER A 7 11.67 2.71 6.33
CA SER A 7 10.60 1.72 6.03
C SER A 7 11.03 0.28 6.36
N CYS A 8 12.34 -0.02 6.32
CA CYS A 8 12.89 -1.30 6.76
C CYS A 8 13.25 -1.38 8.26
N LEU A 9 13.09 -0.29 9.03
CA LEU A 9 13.21 -0.31 10.50
C LEU A 9 11.98 -0.90 11.21
N SER A 10 10.89 -1.19 10.48
CA SER A 10 9.75 -1.95 11.00
C SER A 10 9.42 -3.19 10.13
N PRO A 11 10.34 -4.17 10.02
CA PRO A 11 10.16 -5.36 9.17
C PRO A 11 8.89 -6.15 9.53
N THR A 12 8.50 -6.17 10.80
CA THR A 12 7.31 -6.85 11.33
C THR A 12 6.01 -6.27 10.79
N LYS A 13 5.99 -4.96 10.50
CA LYS A 13 4.82 -4.25 9.99
C LYS A 13 4.62 -4.53 8.50
N TRP A 14 5.70 -4.58 7.72
CA TRP A 14 5.64 -4.92 6.29
C TRP A 14 5.55 -6.43 6.01
N SER A 15 6.11 -7.28 6.86
CA SER A 15 5.94 -8.74 6.77
C SER A 15 4.50 -9.18 7.01
N SER A 16 3.76 -8.42 7.81
CA SER A 16 2.33 -8.60 7.99
C SER A 16 1.56 -8.32 6.68
N VAL A 17 2.07 -7.47 5.79
CA VAL A 17 1.47 -7.19 4.47
C VAL A 17 1.71 -8.35 3.49
N SER A 18 2.91 -8.93 3.49
CA SER A 18 3.33 -9.92 2.49
C SER A 18 2.73 -11.33 2.67
N SER A 19 2.12 -11.64 3.81
CA SER A 19 1.69 -13.00 4.14
C SER A 19 0.42 -13.50 3.41
N ALA A 20 -0.18 -12.73 2.50
CA ALA A 20 -1.47 -13.09 1.86
C ALA A 20 -1.51 -13.11 0.32
N ASP A 21 -0.54 -12.54 -0.41
CA ASP A 21 -0.64 -12.40 -1.88
C ASP A 21 0.03 -13.56 -2.62
N SER A 22 -0.64 -14.71 -2.57
CA SER A 22 -0.34 -15.86 -3.41
C SER A 22 -1.14 -15.78 -4.71
N THR A 23 -0.70 -14.94 -5.67
CA THR A 23 -0.80 -15.16 -7.14
C THR A 23 -0.41 -13.89 -7.92
N GLU A 24 0.80 -13.34 -7.73
CA GLU A 24 1.40 -12.50 -8.77
C GLU A 24 2.11 -13.40 -9.78
N LYS A 25 1.51 -13.56 -10.96
CA LYS A 25 2.11 -14.22 -12.12
C LYS A 25 2.95 -13.18 -12.86
N SER A 26 4.19 -12.95 -12.44
CA SER A 26 5.11 -12.07 -13.18
C SER A 26 5.48 -12.69 -14.53
N ALA A 27 5.37 -11.90 -15.61
CA ALA A 27 5.72 -12.28 -16.98
C ALA A 27 7.24 -12.37 -17.26
N SER A 28 8.06 -12.53 -16.22
CA SER A 28 9.49 -12.77 -16.32
C SER A 28 9.88 -13.71 -15.19
N GLY A 29 10.39 -14.89 -15.56
CA GLY A 29 10.68 -16.01 -14.65
C GLY A 29 11.81 -15.79 -13.66
N ALA A 30 11.68 -14.80 -12.76
CA ALA A 30 12.51 -14.61 -11.58
C ALA A 30 11.63 -14.76 -10.33
N GLY A 31 11.66 -15.96 -9.74
CA GLY A 31 10.71 -16.41 -8.71
C GLY A 31 10.68 -15.60 -7.41
N THR A 32 9.46 -15.42 -6.91
CA THR A 32 9.04 -15.60 -5.50
C THR A 32 9.77 -14.84 -4.37
N ARG A 33 10.40 -13.68 -4.61
CA ARG A 33 11.08 -12.90 -3.53
C ARG A 33 10.91 -11.37 -3.52
N ASN A 34 9.95 -10.80 -4.26
CA ASN A 34 9.78 -9.33 -4.36
C ASN A 34 8.54 -8.74 -3.66
N LEU A 35 7.66 -9.56 -3.08
CA LEU A 35 6.38 -9.11 -2.51
C LEU A 35 6.50 -7.95 -1.49
N PRO A 36 7.40 -7.97 -0.47
CA PRO A 36 7.47 -6.86 0.47
C PRO A 36 7.94 -5.55 -0.18
N PHE A 37 8.77 -5.63 -1.23
CA PHE A 37 9.35 -4.45 -1.87
C PHE A 37 8.38 -3.75 -2.82
N ASN A 38 7.43 -4.49 -3.40
CA ASN A 38 6.32 -3.89 -4.14
C ASN A 38 5.49 -2.97 -3.24
N TRP A 39 5.18 -3.42 -2.02
CA TRP A 39 4.47 -2.61 -1.01
C TRP A 39 5.28 -1.40 -0.54
N ILE A 40 6.59 -1.55 -0.33
CA ILE A 40 7.49 -0.44 0.04
C ILE A 40 7.54 0.61 -1.08
N CYS A 41 7.78 0.17 -2.31
CA CYS A 41 7.84 1.05 -3.48
C CYS A 41 6.49 1.79 -3.68
N MET A 42 5.36 1.08 -3.58
CA MET A 42 4.04 1.68 -3.69
C MET A 42 3.82 2.75 -2.62
N ALA A 43 4.05 2.44 -1.34
CA ALA A 43 3.84 3.39 -0.25
C ALA A 43 4.68 4.67 -0.39
N TYR A 44 5.90 4.55 -0.94
CA TYR A 44 6.72 5.72 -1.24
C TYR A 44 6.11 6.60 -2.34
N TYR A 45 5.68 6.00 -3.45
CA TYR A 45 5.17 6.75 -4.59
C TYR A 45 3.75 7.29 -4.37
N GLU A 46 2.98 6.69 -3.47
CA GLU A 46 1.65 7.16 -3.12
C GLU A 46 1.69 8.25 -2.04
N SER A 47 2.48 8.11 -0.97
CA SER A 47 2.44 9.06 0.15
C SER A 47 3.80 9.52 0.69
N GLY A 48 4.91 9.03 0.12
CA GLY A 48 6.23 9.25 0.71
C GLY A 48 6.35 8.67 2.13
N TYR A 49 5.65 7.57 2.40
CA TYR A 49 5.53 6.94 3.72
C TYR A 49 4.79 7.76 4.80
N ASN A 50 4.16 8.87 4.43
CA ASN A 50 3.38 9.66 5.37
C ASN A 50 2.09 8.91 5.75
N THR A 51 2.00 8.45 7.01
CA THR A 51 0.85 7.72 7.55
C THR A 51 -0.39 8.58 7.68
N THR A 52 -0.25 9.90 7.77
CA THR A 52 -1.36 10.84 7.93
C THR A 52 -1.70 11.59 6.64
N ALA A 53 -1.15 11.16 5.50
CA ALA A 53 -1.37 11.82 4.21
C ALA A 53 -2.87 11.84 3.83
N GLN A 54 -3.32 12.96 3.27
CA GLN A 54 -4.66 13.13 2.73
C GLN A 54 -4.59 13.90 1.43
N THR A 55 -5.13 13.34 0.35
CA THR A 55 -5.15 13.97 -0.97
C THR A 55 -6.60 14.10 -1.42
N VAL A 56 -7.05 15.34 -1.67
CA VAL A 56 -8.39 15.60 -2.20
C VAL A 56 -8.35 15.48 -3.72
N LEU A 57 -9.27 14.69 -4.29
CA LEU A 57 -9.38 14.49 -5.73
C LEU A 57 -10.46 15.42 -6.34
N ASP A 58 -10.44 15.55 -7.67
CA ASP A 58 -11.35 16.41 -8.42
C ASP A 58 -12.83 16.05 -8.24
N ASP A 59 -13.13 14.77 -7.97
CA ASP A 59 -14.48 14.28 -7.70
C ASP A 59 -14.95 14.51 -6.24
N GLY A 60 -14.09 15.12 -5.42
CA GLY A 60 -14.33 15.41 -4.01
C GLY A 60 -14.07 14.23 -3.06
N SER A 61 -13.71 13.05 -3.58
CA SER A 61 -13.22 11.95 -2.75
C SER A 61 -11.83 12.28 -2.20
N ILE A 62 -11.43 11.56 -1.15
CA ILE A 62 -10.13 11.76 -0.50
C ILE A 62 -9.39 10.42 -0.42
N ASP A 63 -8.11 10.45 -0.75
CA ASP A 63 -7.19 9.34 -0.55
C ASP A 63 -6.52 9.45 0.83
N TYR A 64 -6.55 8.37 1.60
CA TYR A 64 -6.13 8.34 3.00
C TYR A 64 -4.87 7.51 3.25
N GLY A 65 -3.99 8.10 4.05
CA GLY A 65 -2.89 7.44 4.72
C GLY A 65 -1.80 6.92 3.82
N ILE A 66 -1.02 6.00 4.36
CA ILE A 66 0.22 5.52 3.73
C ILE A 66 0.01 4.82 2.38
N PHE A 67 -1.18 4.27 2.15
CA PHE A 67 -1.53 3.57 0.91
C PHE A 67 -2.53 4.35 0.05
N GLN A 68 -2.81 5.62 0.37
CA GLN A 68 -3.73 6.48 -0.41
C GLN A 68 -5.05 5.75 -0.76
N ILE A 69 -5.73 5.22 0.27
CA ILE A 69 -6.98 4.46 0.13
C ILE A 69 -8.16 5.43 -0.02
N ASN A 70 -8.92 5.31 -1.10
CA ASN A 70 -9.92 6.30 -1.50
C ASN A 70 -11.28 6.13 -0.79
N SER A 71 -11.86 7.24 -0.33
CA SER A 71 -13.17 7.26 0.36
C SER A 71 -14.40 7.06 -0.53
N PHE A 72 -14.26 7.08 -1.86
CA PHE A 72 -15.36 6.78 -2.76
C PHE A 72 -15.79 5.31 -2.65
N ALA A 73 -14.83 4.40 -2.44
CA ALA A 73 -15.04 2.96 -2.49
C ALA A 73 -14.69 2.21 -1.20
N TRP A 74 -13.58 2.58 -0.54
CA TRP A 74 -12.92 1.66 0.38
C TRP A 74 -13.17 1.94 1.86
N CYS A 75 -13.24 3.21 2.25
CA CYS A 75 -13.47 3.65 3.63
C CYS A 75 -14.57 4.70 3.68
N ARG A 76 -15.08 5.00 4.88
CA ARG A 76 -16.17 5.96 5.07
C ARG A 76 -15.87 7.01 6.14
N ARG A 77 -16.31 8.26 5.94
CA ARG A 77 -16.06 9.37 6.89
C ARG A 77 -17.16 9.61 7.93
N GLY A 78 -18.39 9.13 7.72
CA GLY A 78 -19.54 9.51 8.56
C GLY A 78 -20.85 8.80 8.18
N LYS A 79 -22.04 9.38 8.37
CA LYS A 79 -23.34 8.81 7.93
C LYS A 79 -23.82 9.45 6.63
N LEU A 80 -23.55 8.81 5.48
CA LEU A 80 -24.41 8.69 4.28
C LEU A 80 -23.65 8.01 3.12
N LYS A 81 -24.40 7.26 2.29
CA LYS A 81 -24.21 6.77 0.89
C LYS A 81 -22.82 6.46 0.28
N GLU A 82 -21.73 6.44 1.04
CA GLU A 82 -20.40 6.02 0.56
C GLU A 82 -20.29 4.49 0.58
N ASN A 83 -19.73 3.92 -0.49
CA ASN A 83 -19.33 2.51 -0.48
C ASN A 83 -18.21 2.34 0.56
N ASN A 84 -18.24 1.26 1.33
CA ASN A 84 -17.23 0.98 2.35
C ASN A 84 -16.83 -0.48 2.27
N HIS A 85 -16.10 -0.82 1.21
CA HIS A 85 -15.69 -2.20 0.96
C HIS A 85 -14.85 -2.75 2.12
N CYS A 86 -14.01 -1.93 2.77
CA CYS A 86 -13.17 -2.38 3.88
C CYS A 86 -13.86 -2.36 5.24
N HIS A 87 -15.11 -1.87 5.32
CA HIS A 87 -15.86 -1.72 6.58
C HIS A 87 -15.09 -0.97 7.68
N VAL A 88 -14.33 0.06 7.28
CA VAL A 88 -13.44 0.84 8.16
C VAL A 88 -13.76 2.33 8.08
N ALA A 89 -13.49 3.09 9.14
CA ALA A 89 -13.55 4.55 9.08
C ALA A 89 -12.27 5.08 8.42
N CYS A 90 -12.37 6.10 7.56
CA CYS A 90 -11.18 6.68 6.93
C CYS A 90 -10.20 7.28 7.97
N SER A 91 -10.68 7.68 9.14
CA SER A 91 -9.85 8.11 10.27
C SER A 91 -8.90 7.03 10.77
N ASP A 92 -9.30 5.76 10.68
CA ASP A 92 -8.51 4.63 11.18
C ASP A 92 -7.37 4.27 10.20
N LEU A 93 -7.41 4.84 8.98
CA LEU A 93 -6.37 4.67 7.96
C LEU A 93 -5.23 5.69 8.06
N ILE A 94 -5.38 6.72 8.89
CA ILE A 94 -4.40 7.80 9.07
C ILE A 94 -3.74 7.77 10.46
N THR A 95 -3.47 6.58 10.97
CA THR A 95 -2.84 6.39 12.28
C THR A 95 -1.44 5.80 12.16
N ASP A 96 -0.66 5.88 13.24
CA ASP A 96 0.64 5.20 13.31
C ASP A 96 0.50 3.68 13.36
N ASP A 97 -0.64 3.14 13.77
CA ASP A 97 -0.94 1.71 13.62
C ASP A 97 -1.49 1.46 12.21
N LEU A 98 -0.73 0.70 11.40
CA LEU A 98 -1.13 0.43 10.02
C LEU A 98 -2.05 -0.80 9.91
N THR A 99 -2.47 -1.42 10.99
CA THR A 99 -3.25 -2.67 10.96
C THR A 99 -4.46 -2.55 10.04
N ASP A 100 -5.29 -1.52 10.21
CA ASP A 100 -6.48 -1.29 9.39
C ASP A 100 -6.15 -0.96 7.93
N ALA A 101 -5.11 -0.14 7.72
CA ALA A 101 -4.61 0.18 6.38
C ALA A 101 -4.11 -1.06 5.63
N ILE A 102 -3.40 -1.95 6.31
CA ILE A 102 -2.87 -3.21 5.75
C ILE A 102 -4.01 -4.17 5.42
N ILE A 103 -4.99 -4.33 6.32
CA ILE A 103 -6.16 -5.18 6.09
C ILE A 103 -6.93 -4.70 4.85
N CYS A 104 -7.17 -3.40 4.75
CA CYS A 104 -7.88 -2.81 3.63
C CYS A 104 -7.07 -2.94 2.31
N ALA A 105 -5.76 -2.68 2.34
CA ALA A 105 -4.90 -2.81 1.17
C ALA A 105 -4.84 -4.26 0.62
N LYS A 106 -4.79 -5.27 1.49
CA LYS A 106 -4.90 -6.68 1.07
C LYS A 106 -6.23 -6.98 0.39
N LYS A 107 -7.32 -6.41 0.91
CA LYS A 107 -8.65 -6.56 0.30
C LYS A 107 -8.67 -5.93 -1.11
N ILE A 108 -8.09 -4.74 -1.25
CA ILE A 108 -7.94 -4.06 -2.54
C ILE A 108 -7.20 -4.96 -3.52
N VAL A 109 -6.00 -5.47 -3.17
CA VAL A 109 -5.22 -6.36 -4.05
C VAL A 109 -6.02 -7.57 -4.52
N LYS A 110 -6.79 -8.19 -3.60
CA LYS A 110 -7.66 -9.32 -3.92
C LYS A 110 -8.77 -8.93 -4.90
N GLU A 111 -9.43 -7.80 -4.69
CA GLU A 111 -10.56 -7.35 -5.51
C GLU A 111 -10.13 -6.72 -6.85
N THR A 112 -8.90 -6.17 -6.93
CA THR A 112 -8.34 -5.53 -8.13
C THR A 112 -7.34 -6.41 -8.89
N GLN A 113 -7.22 -7.68 -8.54
CA GLN A 113 -6.32 -8.66 -9.17
C GLN A 113 -4.87 -8.17 -9.21
N GLY A 114 -4.28 -7.95 -8.03
CA GLY A 114 -2.93 -7.41 -7.88
C GLY A 114 -2.93 -5.94 -7.48
N MET A 115 -1.76 -5.30 -7.55
CA MET A 115 -1.56 -3.89 -7.16
C MET A 115 -2.08 -2.86 -8.17
N ASN A 116 -2.99 -3.27 -9.05
CA ASN A 116 -3.54 -2.46 -10.15
C ASN A 116 -4.36 -1.24 -9.69
N TYR A 117 -4.71 -1.16 -8.42
CA TYR A 117 -5.38 0.00 -7.84
C TYR A 117 -4.47 1.23 -7.79
N TRP A 118 -3.18 1.05 -7.47
CA TRP A 118 -2.24 2.14 -7.21
C TRP A 118 -1.53 2.61 -8.48
N GLN A 119 -1.81 3.84 -8.92
CA GLN A 119 -1.20 4.41 -10.12
C GLN A 119 0.28 4.74 -9.92
N GLY A 120 0.67 5.14 -8.69
CA GLY A 120 2.07 5.34 -8.32
C GLY A 120 2.87 4.04 -8.48
N TRP A 121 2.31 2.92 -8.02
CA TRP A 121 2.91 1.61 -8.21
C TRP A 121 3.03 1.21 -9.69
N LYS A 122 1.96 1.34 -10.50
CA LYS A 122 2.02 1.01 -11.94
C LYS A 122 3.11 1.78 -12.67
N LYS A 123 3.19 3.09 -12.40
CA LYS A 123 4.12 3.96 -13.09
C LYS A 123 5.58 3.72 -12.67
N HIS A 124 5.81 3.42 -11.39
CA HIS A 124 7.14 3.50 -10.79
C HIS A 124 7.67 2.20 -10.20
N CYS A 125 6.88 1.14 -10.11
CA CYS A 125 7.26 -0.11 -9.45
C CYS A 125 7.00 -1.35 -10.32
N GLU A 126 5.86 -1.40 -11.01
CA GLU A 126 5.47 -2.56 -11.82
C GLU A 126 6.55 -2.94 -12.85
N GLY A 127 6.95 -4.21 -12.84
CA GLY A 127 7.93 -4.77 -13.78
C GLY A 127 9.37 -4.26 -13.63
N ARG A 128 9.66 -3.43 -12.61
CA ARG A 128 11.00 -2.88 -12.38
C ARG A 128 11.83 -3.74 -11.44
N ASP A 129 13.15 -3.61 -11.55
CA ASP A 129 14.03 -4.14 -10.52
C ASP A 129 13.91 -3.28 -9.25
N LEU A 130 13.44 -3.91 -8.18
CA LEU A 130 13.25 -3.28 -6.87
C LEU A 130 14.43 -3.54 -5.94
N SER A 131 15.59 -4.00 -6.46
CA SER A 131 16.81 -4.25 -5.68
C SER A 131 17.25 -3.06 -4.82
N GLU A 132 17.09 -1.83 -5.31
CA GLU A 132 17.36 -0.60 -4.54
C GLU A 132 16.51 -0.49 -3.26
N TRP A 133 15.27 -0.95 -3.29
CA TRP A 133 14.37 -0.97 -2.13
C TRP A 133 14.74 -2.06 -1.11
N LYS A 134 15.64 -2.99 -1.48
CA LYS A 134 16.17 -4.04 -0.61
C LYS A 134 17.38 -3.58 0.19
N LYS A 135 18.10 -2.55 -0.29
CA LYS A 135 19.34 -2.08 0.33
C LYS A 135 19.03 -1.53 1.72
N GLY A 136 19.66 -2.12 2.74
CA GLY A 136 19.44 -1.75 4.15
C GLY A 136 18.37 -2.58 4.88
N CYS A 137 17.70 -3.51 4.19
CA CYS A 137 16.73 -4.44 4.79
C CYS A 137 17.36 -5.82 5.10
N GLU A 138 18.67 -5.97 4.83
CA GLU A 138 19.47 -7.12 5.27
C GLU A 138 19.73 -7.00 6.77
N VAL A 139 18.76 -7.44 7.57
CA VAL A 139 18.93 -7.65 9.00
C VAL A 139 19.72 -8.95 9.18
N SER A 140 20.82 -8.88 9.94
CA SER A 140 21.61 -10.04 10.36
C SER A 140 20.96 -10.73 11.56
#